data_AF-A0A9Q4ZNQ1-F1
#
_entry.id   AF-A0A9Q4ZNQ1-F1
#
_cell.length_a   1.000
_cell.length_b   1.000
_cell.length_c   1.000
_cell.angle_alpha   90.00
_cell.angle_beta   90.00
_cell.angle_gamma   90.00
#
_symmetry.space_group_name_H-M   'P 1'
#
loop_
_entity.id
_entity.type
_entity.pdbx_description
1 polymer ?
#
loop_
_entity_poly.entity_id
_entity_poly.type
_entity_poly.pdbx_seq_one_letter_code
_entity_poly.pdbx_strand_id
1 'polypeptide(L)'
;MGTSWPAEWPTTPRQIAVTTDAAITAARSADGEQFVEKIENLTLLPFEQVTLVHAGVVRALLEDLHPDGFSGDDIQDALTRVAGAALVWLPGLDISALAAVLTGSLGLTEMSDDAQRIGQSEYLRSAVLVMTDLLLTADASSHGYLKTAIAEIARAETVEMP
;
A
#
# COMPACT_ATOMS: atom_id res chain seq x y z
N MET A 1 -19.52 -9.86 -3.97
CA MET A 1 -20.05 -8.98 -5.02
C MET A 1 -18.94 -8.00 -5.37
N GLY A 2 -18.43 -8.01 -6.59
CA GLY A 2 -17.30 -7.15 -6.98
C GLY A 2 -17.71 -5.70 -6.87
N THR A 3 -17.06 -4.95 -5.98
CA THR A 3 -17.25 -3.53 -5.85
C THR A 3 -16.61 -2.84 -7.06
N SER A 4 -17.44 -2.27 -7.94
CA SER A 4 -16.95 -1.53 -9.11
C SER A 4 -16.44 -0.15 -8.69
N TRP A 5 -15.22 0.17 -9.08
CA TRP A 5 -14.66 1.52 -8.91
C TRP A 5 -15.50 2.57 -9.65
N PRO A 6 -15.60 3.81 -9.13
CA PRO A 6 -16.38 4.87 -9.76
C PRO A 6 -15.94 5.11 -11.21
N ALA A 7 -16.91 5.15 -12.14
CA ALA A 7 -16.63 5.28 -13.56
C ALA A 7 -16.22 6.71 -13.95
N GLU A 8 -16.61 7.68 -13.13
CA GLU A 8 -16.32 9.10 -13.24
C GLU A 8 -14.92 9.50 -12.77
N TRP A 9 -14.19 8.58 -12.13
CA TRP A 9 -12.82 8.86 -11.71
C TRP A 9 -11.90 9.11 -12.91
N PRO A 10 -10.90 9.99 -12.77
CA PRO A 10 -9.83 10.08 -13.74
C PRO A 10 -9.15 8.72 -13.93
N THR A 11 -8.60 8.50 -15.13
CA THR A 11 -8.06 7.20 -15.54
C THR A 11 -6.98 6.70 -14.57
N THR A 12 -6.03 7.55 -14.18
CA THR A 12 -4.88 7.14 -13.35
C THR A 12 -5.30 6.68 -11.95
N PRO A 13 -6.03 7.47 -11.13
CA PRO A 13 -6.52 6.99 -9.83
C PRO A 13 -7.34 5.70 -9.91
N ARG A 14 -8.17 5.55 -10.94
CA ARG A 14 -8.94 4.31 -11.15
C ARG A 14 -8.05 3.12 -11.48
N GLN A 15 -7.01 3.30 -12.29
CA GLN A 15 -6.03 2.25 -12.58
C GLN A 15 -5.23 1.88 -11.32
N ILE A 16 -4.82 2.87 -10.51
CA ILE A 16 -4.14 2.62 -9.23
C ILE A 16 -5.02 1.75 -8.32
N ALA A 17 -6.31 2.09 -8.17
CA ALA A 17 -7.22 1.33 -7.34
C ALA A 17 -7.42 -0.11 -7.84
N VAL A 18 -7.67 -0.29 -9.15
CA VAL A 18 -7.84 -1.62 -9.77
C VAL A 18 -6.61 -2.49 -9.56
N THR A 19 -5.42 -1.97 -9.92
CA THR A 19 -4.19 -2.76 -9.89
C THR A 19 -3.76 -3.05 -8.45
N THR A 20 -3.93 -2.09 -7.52
CA THR A 20 -3.61 -2.30 -6.10
C THR A 20 -4.52 -3.36 -5.48
N ASP A 21 -5.82 -3.31 -5.75
CA ASP A 21 -6.79 -4.29 -5.24
C ASP A 21 -6.53 -5.71 -5.78
N ALA A 22 -6.14 -5.82 -7.05
CA ALA A 22 -5.70 -7.08 -7.64
C ALA A 22 -4.40 -7.59 -7.00
N ALA A 23 -3.44 -6.72 -6.71
CA ALA A 23 -2.20 -7.09 -6.03
C ALA A 23 -2.45 -7.57 -4.58
N ILE A 24 -3.33 -6.89 -3.84
CA ILE A 24 -3.77 -7.31 -2.49
C ILE A 24 -4.46 -8.67 -2.57
N THR A 25 -5.32 -8.89 -3.59
CA THR A 25 -6.00 -10.17 -3.79
C THR A 25 -4.99 -11.31 -4.01
N ALA A 26 -4.00 -11.10 -4.88
CA ALA A 26 -2.93 -12.08 -5.14
C ALA A 26 -2.08 -12.36 -3.89
N ALA A 27 -1.74 -11.32 -3.11
CA ALA A 27 -1.02 -11.47 -1.85
C ALA A 27 -1.82 -12.25 -0.80
N ARG A 28 -3.14 -12.01 -0.69
CA ARG A 28 -4.04 -12.75 0.22
C ARG A 28 -4.14 -14.24 -0.14
N SER A 29 -4.06 -14.58 -1.43
CA SER A 29 -4.04 -15.98 -1.88
C SER A 29 -2.65 -16.61 -1.89
N ALA A 30 -1.61 -15.89 -1.45
CA ALA A 30 -0.21 -16.32 -1.54
C ALA A 30 0.21 -16.74 -2.97
N ASP A 31 -0.35 -16.09 -3.99
CA ASP A 31 -0.08 -16.37 -5.40
C ASP A 31 1.11 -15.53 -5.87
N GLY A 32 2.32 -16.10 -5.77
CA GLY A 32 3.57 -15.42 -6.10
C GLY A 32 3.65 -14.92 -7.54
N GLU A 33 3.15 -15.69 -8.50
CA GLU A 33 3.20 -15.34 -9.93
C GLU A 33 2.26 -14.17 -10.22
N GLN A 34 1.00 -14.28 -9.82
CA GLN A 34 0.04 -13.17 -10.01
C GLN A 34 0.46 -11.94 -9.23
N PHE A 35 1.01 -12.11 -8.03
CA PHE A 35 1.46 -10.98 -7.23
C PHE A 35 2.58 -10.21 -7.93
N VAL A 36 3.62 -10.89 -8.42
CA VAL A 36 4.70 -10.27 -9.18
C VAL A 36 4.17 -9.55 -10.42
N GLU A 37 3.28 -10.19 -11.18
CA GLU A 37 2.63 -9.57 -12.35
C GLU A 37 1.87 -8.28 -11.97
N LYS A 38 1.16 -8.25 -10.83
CA LYS A 38 0.43 -7.04 -10.41
C LYS A 38 1.36 -5.94 -9.91
N ILE A 39 2.50 -6.29 -9.30
CA ILE A 39 3.54 -5.30 -8.97
C ILE A 39 4.15 -4.71 -10.24
N GLU A 40 4.45 -5.52 -11.25
CA GLU A 40 4.92 -5.02 -12.56
C GLU A 40 3.89 -4.13 -13.24
N ASN A 41 2.59 -4.41 -13.11
CA ASN A 41 1.56 -3.51 -13.62
C ASN A 41 1.49 -2.19 -12.85
N LEU A 42 1.77 -2.18 -11.54
CA LEU A 42 1.83 -0.95 -10.75
C LEU A 42 3.01 -0.07 -11.13
N THR A 43 4.16 -0.64 -11.50
CA THR A 43 5.35 0.14 -11.92
C THR A 43 5.16 0.87 -13.25
N LEU A 44 4.13 0.50 -14.04
CA LEU A 44 3.73 1.21 -15.26
C LEU A 44 2.91 2.48 -14.98
N LEU A 45 2.43 2.67 -13.75
CA LEU A 45 1.67 3.85 -13.33
C LEU A 45 2.61 4.93 -12.76
N PRO A 46 2.20 6.21 -12.69
CA PRO A 46 3.02 7.26 -12.09
C PRO A 46 3.37 6.95 -10.63
N PHE A 47 4.64 6.66 -10.37
CA PHE A 47 5.12 6.16 -9.07
C PHE A 47 4.67 7.03 -7.89
N GLU A 48 4.83 8.36 -8.01
CA GLU A 48 4.42 9.31 -6.96
C GLU A 48 2.93 9.24 -6.62
N GLN A 49 2.06 9.04 -7.62
CA GLN A 49 0.62 8.90 -7.37
C GLN A 49 0.29 7.54 -6.72
N VAL A 50 0.99 6.48 -7.13
CA VAL A 50 0.81 5.14 -6.53
C VAL A 50 1.21 5.17 -5.06
N THR A 51 2.40 5.69 -4.75
CA THR A 51 2.90 5.75 -3.36
C THR A 51 2.07 6.69 -2.50
N LEU A 52 1.58 7.81 -3.03
CA LEU A 52 0.68 8.69 -2.29
C LEU A 52 -0.62 7.99 -1.90
N VAL A 53 -1.23 7.23 -2.82
CA VAL A 53 -2.43 6.43 -2.53
C VAL A 53 -2.12 5.33 -1.52
N HIS A 54 -1.02 4.59 -1.70
CA HIS A 54 -0.63 3.50 -0.79
C HIS A 54 -0.34 4.02 0.62
N ALA A 55 0.39 5.13 0.75
CA ALA A 55 0.65 5.78 2.03
C ALA A 55 -0.65 6.24 2.70
N GLY A 56 -1.59 6.80 1.93
CA GLY A 56 -2.91 7.16 2.43
C GLY A 56 -3.69 5.96 2.99
N VAL A 57 -3.65 4.82 2.31
CA VAL A 57 -4.28 3.57 2.77
C VAL A 57 -3.59 3.03 4.03
N VAL A 58 -2.26 2.94 4.04
CA VAL A 58 -1.49 2.46 5.19
C VAL A 58 -1.77 3.33 6.42
N ARG A 59 -1.70 4.65 6.28
CA ARG A 59 -1.97 5.58 7.38
C ARG A 59 -3.38 5.42 7.94
N ALA A 60 -4.41 5.36 7.08
CA ALA A 60 -5.79 5.18 7.52
C ALA A 60 -5.99 3.84 8.27
N LEU A 61 -5.35 2.76 7.80
CA LEU A 61 -5.39 1.47 8.49
C LEU A 61 -4.68 1.51 9.84
N LEU A 62 -3.53 2.18 9.92
CA LEU A 62 -2.81 2.35 11.18
C LEU A 62 -3.61 3.18 12.19
N GLU A 63 -4.25 4.26 11.74
CA GLU A 63 -5.13 5.09 12.57
C GLU A 63 -6.32 4.29 13.14
N ASP A 64 -6.94 3.43 12.33
CA ASP A 64 -8.05 2.58 12.77
C ASP A 64 -7.60 1.48 13.75
N LEU A 65 -6.43 0.89 13.53
CA LEU A 65 -5.88 -0.19 14.36
C LEU A 65 -5.24 0.32 15.66
N HIS A 66 -4.70 1.55 15.65
CA HIS A 66 -3.93 2.13 16.74
C HIS A 66 -4.43 3.55 17.08
N PRO A 67 -5.68 3.70 17.59
CA PRO A 67 -6.26 5.01 17.87
C PRO A 67 -5.50 5.81 18.94
N ASP A 68 -4.78 5.11 19.83
CA ASP A 68 -3.95 5.71 20.87
C ASP A 68 -2.50 6.02 20.41
N GLY A 69 -2.18 5.72 19.15
CA GLY A 69 -0.87 5.94 18.53
C GLY A 69 -0.14 4.65 18.17
N PHE A 70 0.73 4.74 17.17
CA PHE A 70 1.54 3.64 16.64
C PHE A 70 2.98 3.76 17.13
N SER A 71 3.39 2.87 18.04
CA SER A 71 4.68 2.91 18.72
C SER A 71 5.78 2.17 17.94
N GLY A 72 7.03 2.29 18.41
CA GLY A 72 8.15 1.52 17.86
C GLY A 72 7.99 0.01 18.02
N ASP A 73 7.38 -0.43 19.13
CA ASP A 73 7.09 -1.85 19.36
C ASP A 73 6.01 -2.34 18.38
N ASP A 74 4.99 -1.52 18.11
CA ASP A 74 3.95 -1.84 17.11
C ASP A 74 4.54 -1.98 15.70
N ILE A 75 5.52 -1.13 15.34
CA ILE A 75 6.26 -1.24 14.07
C ILE A 75 6.99 -2.58 14.01
N GLN A 76 7.71 -2.96 15.06
CA GLN A 76 8.47 -4.21 15.10
C GLN A 76 7.54 -5.43 14.98
N ASP A 77 6.41 -5.41 15.67
CA ASP A 77 5.41 -6.47 15.61
C ASP A 77 4.78 -6.58 14.21
N ALA A 78 4.43 -5.45 13.59
CA ALA A 78 3.92 -5.42 12.21
C ALA A 78 4.94 -5.98 11.22
N LEU A 79 6.21 -5.55 11.30
CA LEU A 79 7.28 -6.06 10.45
C LEU A 79 7.47 -7.58 10.61
N THR A 80 7.44 -8.07 11.84
CA THR A 80 7.59 -9.50 12.14
C THR A 80 6.45 -10.32 11.56
N ARG A 81 5.19 -9.84 11.70
CA ARG A 81 4.01 -10.50 11.13
C ARG A 81 4.07 -10.54 9.60
N VAL A 82 4.27 -9.38 8.96
CA VAL A 82 4.31 -9.27 7.49
C VAL A 82 5.41 -10.15 6.91
N ALA A 83 6.64 -10.06 7.45
CA ALA A 83 7.77 -10.84 6.97
C ALA A 83 7.55 -12.34 7.18
N GLY A 84 7.05 -12.74 8.36
CA GLY A 84 6.77 -14.14 8.68
C GLY A 84 5.71 -14.75 7.76
N ALA A 85 4.64 -14.00 7.42
CA ALA A 85 3.60 -14.46 6.50
C ALA A 85 4.08 -14.50 5.05
N ALA A 86 4.82 -13.49 4.60
CA ALA A 86 5.22 -13.34 3.20
C ALA A 86 6.37 -14.27 2.79
N LEU A 87 7.39 -14.46 3.64
CA LEU A 87 8.59 -15.24 3.30
C LEU A 87 8.31 -16.72 2.99
N VAL A 88 7.17 -17.25 3.42
CA VAL A 88 6.74 -18.64 3.15
C VAL A 88 6.45 -18.87 1.67
N TRP A 89 5.93 -17.86 0.96
CA TRP A 89 5.50 -17.98 -0.44
C TRP A 89 6.21 -17.02 -1.39
N LEU A 90 6.90 -16.01 -0.86
CA LEU A 90 7.67 -15.04 -1.61
C LEU A 90 9.12 -14.97 -1.09
N PRO A 91 9.98 -15.94 -1.47
CA PRO A 91 11.37 -15.95 -1.05
C PRO A 91 12.11 -14.72 -1.62
N GLY A 92 13.01 -14.14 -0.82
CA GLY A 92 13.82 -12.98 -1.23
C GLY A 92 13.17 -11.62 -0.97
N LEU A 93 12.14 -11.55 -0.12
CA LEU A 93 11.59 -10.28 0.37
C LEU A 93 12.65 -9.48 1.14
N ASP A 94 12.85 -8.22 0.75
CA ASP A 94 13.67 -7.26 1.47
C ASP A 94 12.88 -6.69 2.66
N ILE A 95 13.25 -7.09 3.87
CA ILE A 95 12.59 -6.63 5.11
C ILE A 95 12.83 -5.13 5.33
N SER A 96 13.96 -4.58 4.84
CA SER A 96 14.23 -3.14 4.96
C SER A 96 13.24 -2.29 4.15
N ALA A 97 12.69 -2.86 3.07
CA ALA A 97 11.66 -2.20 2.27
C ALA A 97 10.30 -2.15 2.98
N LEU A 98 9.96 -3.17 3.79
CA LEU A 98 8.77 -3.12 4.65
C LEU A 98 8.86 -1.98 5.66
N ALA A 99 10.04 -1.79 6.27
CA ALA A 99 10.27 -0.70 7.23
C ALA A 99 10.16 0.67 6.57
N ALA A 100 10.77 0.84 5.39
CA ALA A 100 10.71 2.08 4.60
C ALA A 100 9.28 2.46 4.20
N VAL A 101 8.42 1.49 3.91
CA VAL A 101 6.99 1.73 3.62
C VAL A 101 6.27 2.27 4.85
N LEU A 102 6.45 1.63 6.01
CA LEU A 102 5.79 2.06 7.26
C LEU A 102 6.25 3.47 7.65
N THR A 103 7.56 3.73 7.64
CA THR A 103 8.10 5.05 8.01
C THR A 103 7.73 6.13 6.99
N GLY A 104 7.76 5.81 5.70
CA GLY A 104 7.36 6.72 4.62
C GLY A 104 5.87 7.08 4.68
N SER A 105 5.01 6.10 4.98
CA SER A 105 3.56 6.34 5.13
C SER A 105 3.21 7.23 6.33
N LEU A 106 4.09 7.26 7.34
CA LEU A 106 3.99 8.14 8.51
C LEU A 106 4.68 9.50 8.30
N GLY A 107 5.28 9.75 7.14
CA GLY A 107 6.01 10.99 6.85
C GLY A 107 7.33 11.14 7.60
N LEU A 108 7.91 10.03 8.09
CA LEU A 108 9.21 10.03 8.77
C LEU A 108 10.38 9.95 7.79
N THR A 109 10.14 9.43 6.59
CA THR A 109 11.11 9.33 5.50
C THR A 109 10.47 9.74 4.17
N GLU A 110 11.30 10.20 3.24
CA GLU A 110 10.85 10.55 1.88
C GLU A 110 10.73 9.27 1.04
N MET A 111 9.52 8.97 0.58
CA MET A 111 9.23 7.74 -0.17
C MET A 111 10.02 7.65 -1.49
N SER A 112 10.29 8.78 -2.14
CA SER A 112 11.10 8.84 -3.35
C SER A 112 12.54 8.40 -3.11
N ASP A 113 13.13 8.84 -2.00
CA ASP A 113 14.52 8.56 -1.65
C ASP A 113 14.67 7.09 -1.23
N ASP A 114 13.71 6.59 -0.46
CA ASP A 114 13.63 5.18 -0.09
C ASP A 114 13.49 4.29 -1.34
N ALA A 115 12.59 4.64 -2.25
CA ALA A 115 12.39 3.89 -3.49
C ALA A 115 13.59 3.97 -4.45
N GLN A 116 14.33 5.08 -4.46
CA GLN A 116 15.57 5.20 -5.23
C GLN A 116 16.65 4.24 -4.70
N ARG A 117 16.72 4.05 -3.38
CA ARG A 117 17.66 3.13 -2.73
C ARG A 117 17.26 1.66 -2.87
N ILE A 118 15.97 1.36 -2.70
CA ILE A 118 15.41 -0.01 -2.65
C ILE A 118 15.13 -0.57 -4.05
N GLY A 119 14.67 0.28 -4.97
CA GLY A 119 14.01 -0.11 -6.21
C GLY A 119 12.49 0.07 -6.10
N GLN A 120 11.87 0.63 -7.15
CA GLN A 120 10.43 0.91 -7.15
C GLN A 120 9.58 -0.36 -7.05
N SER A 121 9.98 -1.45 -7.71
CA SER A 121 9.24 -2.72 -7.67
C SER A 121 9.24 -3.31 -6.27
N GLU A 122 10.39 -3.33 -5.61
CA GLU A 122 10.59 -3.82 -4.24
C GLU A 122 9.86 -2.95 -3.21
N TYR A 123 9.84 -1.64 -3.40
CA TYR A 123 9.07 -0.70 -2.58
C TYR A 123 7.56 -0.97 -2.71
N LEU A 124 7.03 -1.03 -3.94
CA LEU A 124 5.59 -1.27 -4.18
C LEU A 124 5.17 -2.67 -3.74
N ARG A 125 6.02 -3.67 -3.94
CA ARG A 125 5.83 -5.03 -3.40
C ARG A 125 5.65 -4.98 -1.88
N SER A 126 6.55 -4.29 -1.20
CA SER A 126 6.50 -4.13 0.26
C SER A 126 5.26 -3.36 0.71
N ALA A 127 4.87 -2.31 -0.02
CA ALA A 127 3.68 -1.52 0.26
C ALA A 127 2.40 -2.37 0.21
N VAL A 128 2.27 -3.21 -0.82
CA VAL A 128 1.09 -4.10 -0.94
C VAL A 128 1.08 -5.18 0.13
N LEU A 129 2.23 -5.74 0.52
CA LEU A 129 2.31 -6.72 1.61
C LEU A 129 1.91 -6.10 2.96
N VAL A 130 2.38 -4.88 3.26
CA VAL A 130 1.99 -4.13 4.46
C VAL A 130 0.49 -3.85 4.46
N MET A 131 -0.07 -3.32 3.36
CA MET A 131 -1.51 -3.10 3.25
C MET A 131 -2.31 -4.39 3.43
N THR A 132 -1.82 -5.50 2.88
CA THR A 132 -2.50 -6.81 2.99
C THR A 132 -2.56 -7.30 4.43
N ASP A 133 -1.46 -7.21 5.19
CA ASP A 133 -1.42 -7.58 6.61
C ASP A 133 -2.30 -6.67 7.47
N LEU A 134 -2.24 -5.36 7.26
CA LEU A 134 -3.06 -4.40 8.01
C LEU A 134 -4.55 -4.62 7.74
N LEU A 135 -4.94 -4.84 6.48
CA LEU A 135 -6.34 -5.16 6.14
C LEU A 135 -6.79 -6.51 6.71
N LEU A 136 -5.90 -7.50 6.82
CA LEU A 136 -6.21 -8.77 7.49
C LEU A 136 -6.40 -8.57 8.99
N THR A 137 -5.52 -7.77 9.62
CA THR A 137 -5.57 -7.46 11.05
C THR A 137 -6.84 -6.68 11.41
N ALA A 138 -7.26 -5.75 10.55
CA ALA A 138 -8.48 -4.96 10.70
C ALA A 138 -9.77 -5.71 10.32
N ASP A 139 -9.67 -6.95 9.80
CA ASP A 139 -10.78 -7.69 9.18
C ASP A 139 -11.57 -6.82 8.17
N ALA A 140 -10.84 -6.09 7.32
CA ALA A 140 -11.39 -5.07 6.45
C ALA A 140 -11.10 -5.31 4.96
N SER A 141 -11.95 -4.73 4.11
CA SER A 141 -11.77 -4.73 2.65
C SER A 141 -10.96 -3.54 2.17
N SER A 142 -10.08 -3.76 1.18
CA SER A 142 -9.28 -2.74 0.49
C SER A 142 -10.12 -1.64 -0.15
N HIS A 143 -11.31 -1.98 -0.67
CA HIS A 143 -12.15 -1.08 -1.46
C HIS A 143 -12.48 0.23 -0.74
N GLY A 144 -12.84 0.16 0.54
CA GLY A 144 -13.16 1.34 1.35
C GLY A 144 -11.96 2.28 1.49
N TYR A 145 -10.82 1.74 1.89
CA TYR A 145 -9.60 2.52 2.11
C TYR A 145 -9.04 3.13 0.84
N LEU A 146 -8.99 2.37 -0.27
CA LEU A 146 -8.54 2.89 -1.57
C LEU A 146 -9.44 4.03 -2.05
N LYS A 147 -10.76 3.89 -1.88
CA LYS A 147 -11.72 4.95 -2.23
C LYS A 147 -11.51 6.21 -1.41
N THR A 148 -11.34 6.07 -0.10
CA THR A 148 -11.11 7.20 0.79
C THR A 148 -9.77 7.88 0.49
N ALA A 149 -8.69 7.12 0.34
CA ALA A 149 -7.35 7.66 0.05
C ALA A 149 -7.34 8.50 -1.23
N ILE A 150 -7.94 8.00 -2.32
CA ILE A 150 -8.04 8.72 -3.59
C ILE A 150 -8.91 9.99 -3.45
N ALA A 151 -10.02 9.91 -2.71
CA ALA A 151 -10.89 11.06 -2.51
C ALA A 151 -10.21 12.18 -1.69
N GLU A 152 -9.42 11.83 -0.68
CA GLU A 152 -8.67 12.80 0.12
C GLU A 152 -7.54 13.46 -0.69
N ILE A 153 -6.84 12.71 -1.56
CA ILE A 153 -5.83 13.27 -2.47
C ILE A 153 -6.47 14.28 -3.42
N ALA A 154 -7.58 13.92 -4.08
CA ALA A 154 -8.28 14.83 -4.98
C ALA A 154 -8.78 16.10 -4.27
N ARG A 155 -9.21 15.98 -3.00
CA ARG A 155 -9.59 17.14 -2.18
C ARG A 155 -8.37 18.03 -1.91
N ALA A 156 -7.23 17.47 -1.53
CA ALA A 156 -6.01 18.22 -1.26
C ALA A 156 -5.53 18.99 -2.50
N GLU A 157 -5.50 18.35 -3.67
CA GLU A 157 -5.12 18.97 -4.94
C GLU A 157 -6.04 20.14 -5.33
N THR A 158 -7.34 20.06 -4.99
CA THR A 158 -8.30 21.15 -5.27
C THR A 158 -8.07 22.37 -4.37
N VAL A 159 -7.58 22.18 -3.15
CA VAL A 159 -7.32 23.27 -2.18
C VAL A 159 -6.04 24.04 -2.54
N GLU A 160 -5.09 23.41 -3.24
CA GLU A 160 -3.80 24.00 -3.61
C GLU A 160 -3.81 24.82 -4.91
N MET A 161 -4.94 24.87 -5.63
CA MET A 161 -5.13 25.72 -6.82
C MET A 161 -5.86 27.03 -6.45
N PRO A 162 -5.17 28.18 -6.30
CA PRO A 162 -5.79 29.49 -6.04
C PRO A 162 -6.55 30.08 -7.24
#